data_AF-A0A520B8U0-F1
#
_entry.id   AF-A0A520B8U0-F1
#
_cell.length_a   1.000
_cell.length_b   1.000
_cell.length_c   1.000
_cell.angle_alpha   90.00
_cell.angle_beta   90.00
_cell.angle_gamma   90.00
#
_symmetry.space_group_name_H-M   'P 1'
#
loop_
_entity.id
_entity.type
_entity.pdbx_description
1 polymer ?
#
loop_
_entity_poly.entity_id
_entity_poly.type
_entity_poly.pdbx_seq_one_letter_code
_entity_poly.pdbx_strand_id
1 'polypeptide(L)'
;MLAGNAIARPLRRTAEALIRIGDGTRCGSWVAHTILRCCKGIMPDYTVFPSSCILSVSDYAAFVRQDDDAQLAVRRAESERQKLQRRDEIFRPFPLNHGAWNILLFAFVTQGSRFSVGDACAHSGLPRTTALRRISELEAAGLMSRQTNDFDRRVDWPALTPLALDLLTTYFKAD
;
A
#
# COMPACT_ATOMS: atom_id res chain seq x y z
N MET A 1 4.41 14.23 15.97
CA MET A 1 4.09 15.67 15.85
C MET A 1 4.04 16.01 14.36
N LEU A 2 2.95 15.71 13.65
CA LEU A 2 1.79 16.60 13.43
C LEU A 2 2.15 18.00 12.90
N ALA A 3 2.71 18.08 11.69
CA ALA A 3 2.84 19.34 10.95
C ALA A 3 2.40 19.28 9.47
N GLY A 4 1.85 18.15 9.00
CA GLY A 4 1.49 17.97 7.58
C GLY A 4 0.07 18.42 7.18
N ASN A 5 -0.86 18.54 8.13
CA ASN A 5 -2.29 18.72 7.82
C ASN A 5 -2.79 20.17 7.89
N ALA A 6 -1.97 21.10 8.41
CA ALA A 6 -2.33 22.51 8.55
C ALA A 6 -2.06 23.33 7.27
N ILE A 7 -1.21 22.82 6.36
CA ILE A 7 -0.73 23.53 5.17
C ILE A 7 -1.72 23.39 3.99
N ALA A 8 -2.41 22.24 3.88
CA ALA A 8 -3.29 21.95 2.74
C ALA A 8 -4.68 22.63 2.82
N ARG A 9 -5.24 22.82 4.03
CA ARG A 9 -6.59 23.39 4.21
C ARG A 9 -6.73 24.86 3.80
N PRO A 10 -5.77 25.77 4.10
CA PRO A 10 -5.86 27.16 3.69
C PRO A 10 -5.81 27.34 2.17
N LEU A 11 -4.93 26.58 1.49
CA LEU A 11 -4.66 26.69 0.05
C LEU A 11 -5.81 26.14 -0.83
N ARG A 12 -6.50 25.09 -0.37
CA ARG A 12 -7.65 24.52 -1.08
C ARG A 12 -8.83 25.51 -1.16
N ARG A 13 -9.08 26.26 -0.07
CA ARG A 13 -10.10 27.33 -0.04
C ARG A 13 -9.75 28.51 -0.94
N THR A 14 -8.46 28.83 -1.09
CA THR A 14 -8.01 29.92 -1.97
C THR A 14 -8.13 29.54 -3.45
N ALA A 15 -7.83 28.28 -3.79
CA ALA A 15 -8.03 27.75 -5.14
C ALA A 15 -9.51 27.68 -5.54
N GLU A 16 -10.40 27.23 -4.65
CA GLU A 16 -11.86 27.27 -4.87
C GLU A 16 -12.39 28.70 -5.02
N ALA A 17 -11.85 29.66 -4.25
CA ALA A 17 -12.18 31.07 -4.39
C ALA A 17 -11.73 31.67 -5.73
N LEU A 18 -10.58 31.24 -6.26
CA LEU A 18 -10.08 31.66 -7.58
C LEU A 18 -10.88 31.05 -8.74
N ILE A 19 -11.36 29.80 -8.60
CA ILE A 19 -12.23 29.14 -9.60
C ILE A 19 -13.59 29.85 -9.70
N ARG A 20 -14.15 30.32 -8.57
CA ARG A 20 -15.42 31.09 -8.56
C ARG A 20 -15.34 32.47 -9.21
N ILE A 21 -14.14 33.05 -9.30
CA ILE A 21 -13.88 34.35 -9.94
C ILE A 21 -13.69 34.18 -11.48
N GLY A 22 -13.66 32.93 -11.97
CA GLY A 22 -13.40 32.56 -13.36
C GLY A 22 -14.55 32.79 -14.35
N ASP A 23 -15.67 33.38 -13.97
CA ASP A 23 -16.67 33.86 -14.94
C ASP A 23 -16.40 35.31 -15.32
N GLY A 24 -15.43 35.46 -16.23
CA GLY A 24 -15.34 36.57 -17.17
C GLY A 24 -15.25 37.97 -16.57
N THR A 25 -14.07 38.39 -16.11
CA THR A 25 -13.61 39.77 -16.35
C THR A 25 -12.11 39.91 -16.09
N ARG A 26 -11.42 40.53 -17.05
CA ARG A 26 -10.00 40.88 -16.98
C ARG A 26 -9.74 41.76 -15.76
N CYS A 27 -8.89 41.32 -14.83
CA CYS A 27 -8.23 42.21 -13.86
C CYS A 27 -6.88 41.64 -13.40
N GLY A 28 -5.83 41.84 -14.20
CA GLY A 28 -4.50 41.24 -14.02
C GLY A 28 -3.65 41.76 -12.85
N SER A 29 -4.13 42.75 -12.08
CA SER A 29 -3.35 43.35 -10.97
C SER A 29 -3.78 42.86 -9.57
N TRP A 30 -5.08 42.59 -9.37
CA TRP A 30 -5.63 42.30 -8.05
C TRP A 30 -5.46 40.84 -7.61
N VAL A 31 -5.49 39.92 -8.58
CA VAL A 31 -5.29 38.48 -8.34
C VAL A 31 -3.84 38.18 -7.93
N ALA A 32 -2.88 38.84 -8.59
CA ALA A 32 -1.45 38.67 -8.28
C ALA A 32 -1.14 39.08 -6.84
N HIS A 33 -1.66 40.22 -6.36
CA HIS A 33 -1.37 40.73 -5.02
C HIS A 33 -2.00 39.86 -3.91
N THR A 34 -3.16 39.25 -4.16
CA THR A 34 -3.85 38.39 -3.20
C THR A 34 -3.20 37.01 -3.09
N ILE A 35 -2.79 36.43 -4.22
CA ILE A 35 -2.00 35.19 -4.26
C ILE A 35 -0.65 35.41 -3.56
N LEU A 36 0.06 36.51 -3.88
CA LEU A 36 1.34 36.87 -3.24
C LEU A 36 1.22 37.12 -1.72
N ARG A 37 0.10 37.66 -1.24
CA ARG A 37 -0.11 37.91 0.20
C ARG A 37 -0.46 36.64 0.98
N CYS A 38 -1.11 35.66 0.35
CA CYS A 38 -1.37 34.34 0.95
C CYS A 38 -0.15 33.40 0.88
N CYS A 39 0.69 33.50 -0.16
CA CYS A 39 1.84 32.62 -0.36
C CYS A 39 3.13 33.08 0.36
N LYS A 40 3.13 34.27 0.99
CA LYS A 40 4.34 34.90 1.58
C LYS A 40 4.98 34.15 2.75
N GLY A 41 4.40 33.04 3.21
CA GLY A 41 4.97 32.17 4.25
C GLY A 41 5.05 30.69 3.88
N ILE A 42 4.77 30.31 2.62
CA ILE A 42 4.60 28.90 2.20
C ILE A 42 5.45 28.56 0.96
N MET A 43 6.34 29.45 0.48
CA MET A 43 7.28 29.09 -0.58
C MET A 43 8.66 28.75 0.00
N PRO A 44 9.31 27.66 -0.45
CA PRO A 44 10.72 27.46 -0.17
C PRO A 44 11.54 28.58 -0.83
N ASP A 45 12.67 28.91 -0.19
CA ASP A 45 13.55 30.07 -0.42
C ASP A 45 14.24 30.14 -1.81
N TYR A 46 13.74 29.40 -2.80
CA TYR A 46 14.29 29.37 -4.15
C TYR A 46 13.18 29.55 -5.20
N THR A 47 12.60 30.74 -5.27
CA THR A 47 11.92 31.17 -6.51
C THR A 47 12.38 32.56 -6.90
N VAL A 48 13.51 32.62 -7.61
CA VAL A 48 13.75 33.72 -8.55
C VAL A 48 12.70 33.56 -9.64
N PHE A 49 11.57 34.24 -9.53
CA PHE A 49 10.65 34.41 -10.66
C PHE A 49 11.33 35.35 -11.65
N PRO A 50 11.70 34.91 -12.87
CA PRO A 50 11.92 35.85 -13.95
C PRO A 50 10.61 36.61 -14.14
N SER A 51 10.68 37.93 -14.23
CA SER A 51 9.53 38.86 -14.24
C SER A 51 8.53 38.64 -15.42
N SER A 52 8.71 37.60 -16.22
CA SER A 52 7.91 37.23 -17.39
C SER A 52 7.20 35.86 -17.31
N CYS A 53 7.37 35.07 -16.23
CA CYS A 53 6.71 33.76 -16.14
C CYS A 53 5.26 33.89 -15.66
N ILE A 54 4.31 33.92 -16.60
CA ILE A 54 2.90 33.62 -16.34
C ILE A 54 2.80 32.10 -16.15
N LEU A 55 2.84 31.62 -14.91
CA LEU A 55 2.39 30.24 -14.64
C LEU A 55 0.89 30.22 -14.97
N SER A 56 0.52 29.46 -15.99
CA SER A 56 -0.90 29.30 -16.31
C SER A 56 -1.58 28.52 -15.17
N VAL A 57 -2.89 28.71 -15.01
CA VAL A 57 -3.68 27.91 -14.06
C VAL A 57 -3.52 26.40 -14.33
N SER A 58 -3.24 26.02 -15.58
CA SER A 58 -2.96 24.64 -15.98
C SER A 58 -1.63 24.12 -15.41
N ASP A 59 -0.57 24.94 -15.41
CA ASP A 59 0.75 24.54 -14.89
C ASP A 59 0.71 24.35 -13.36
N TYR A 60 -0.02 25.22 -12.66
CA TYR A 60 -0.25 25.07 -11.21
C TYR A 60 -1.09 23.82 -10.89
N ALA A 61 -2.17 23.57 -11.65
CA ALA A 61 -2.99 22.38 -11.44
C ALA A 61 -2.23 21.08 -11.73
N ALA A 62 -1.33 21.07 -12.72
CA ALA A 62 -0.45 19.94 -13.01
C ALA A 62 0.55 19.69 -11.87
N PHE A 63 1.19 20.74 -11.34
CA PHE A 63 2.09 20.64 -10.19
C PHE A 63 1.39 20.10 -8.93
N VAL A 64 0.20 20.63 -8.60
CA VAL A 64 -0.58 20.17 -7.42
C VAL A 64 -1.00 18.70 -7.57
N ARG A 65 -1.45 18.28 -8.75
CA ARG A 65 -1.79 16.87 -9.02
C ARG A 65 -0.58 15.95 -8.84
N GLN A 66 0.59 16.36 -9.32
CA GLN A 66 1.81 15.57 -9.20
C GLN A 66 2.26 15.42 -7.73
N ASP A 67 2.11 16.46 -6.91
CA ASP A 67 2.40 16.38 -5.47
C ASP A 67 1.39 15.48 -4.73
N ASP A 68 0.09 15.59 -5.06
CA ASP A 68 -0.96 14.72 -4.51
C ASP A 68 -0.72 13.23 -4.82
N ASP A 69 -0.30 12.92 -6.06
CA ASP A 69 0.03 11.56 -6.49
C ASP A 69 1.27 11.02 -5.75
N ALA A 70 2.30 11.84 -5.58
CA ALA A 70 3.49 11.48 -4.82
C ALA A 70 3.16 11.21 -3.34
N GLN A 71 2.37 12.08 -2.71
CA GLN A 71 1.93 11.87 -1.33
C GLN A 71 1.05 10.62 -1.18
N LEU A 72 0.18 10.34 -2.14
CA LEU A 72 -0.62 9.11 -2.16
C LEU A 72 0.27 7.86 -2.27
N ALA A 73 1.28 7.89 -3.12
CA ALA A 73 2.24 6.80 -3.26
C ALA A 73 3.00 6.54 -1.95
N VAL A 74 3.44 7.59 -1.25
CA VAL A 74 4.09 7.46 0.07
C VAL A 74 3.16 6.82 1.09
N ARG A 75 1.90 7.27 1.19
CA ARG A 75 0.92 6.68 2.12
C ARG A 75 0.67 5.19 1.84
N ARG A 76 0.60 4.81 0.57
CA ARG A 76 0.46 3.40 0.16
C ARG A 76 1.70 2.58 0.58
N ALA A 77 2.90 3.10 0.34
CA ALA A 77 4.14 2.44 0.74
C ALA A 77 4.23 2.27 2.27
N GLU A 78 3.82 3.28 3.05
CA GLU A 78 3.74 3.19 4.51
C GLU A 78 2.76 2.11 4.97
N SER A 79 1.59 2.03 4.35
CA SER A 79 0.60 0.97 4.63
C SER A 79 1.16 -0.42 4.35
N GLU A 80 1.85 -0.62 3.22
CA GLU A 80 2.51 -1.90 2.92
C GLU A 80 3.61 -2.25 3.92
N ARG A 81 4.40 -1.26 4.37
CA ARG A 81 5.41 -1.48 5.40
C ARG A 81 4.78 -1.88 6.74
N GLN A 82 3.65 -1.27 7.12
CA GLN A 82 2.93 -1.63 8.34
C GLN A 82 2.43 -3.07 8.29
N LYS A 83 1.90 -3.52 7.15
CA LYS A 83 1.51 -4.93 6.93
C LYS A 83 2.68 -5.88 7.14
N LEU A 84 3.86 -5.57 6.60
CA LEU A 84 5.07 -6.38 6.79
C LEU A 84 5.50 -6.44 8.27
N GLN A 85 5.50 -5.31 8.97
CA GLN A 85 5.83 -5.27 10.39
C GLN A 85 4.86 -6.09 11.24
N ARG A 86 3.55 -5.95 11.00
CA ARG A 86 2.51 -6.72 11.68
C ARG A 86 2.68 -8.23 11.45
N ARG A 87 2.99 -8.63 10.21
CA ARG A 87 3.28 -10.03 9.88
C ARG A 87 4.44 -10.53 10.73
N ASP A 88 5.55 -9.79 10.76
CA ASP A 88 6.76 -10.20 11.48
C ASP A 88 6.55 -10.24 13.00
N GLU A 89 5.67 -9.40 13.54
CA GLU A 89 5.27 -9.42 14.95
C GLU A 89 4.42 -10.65 15.31
N ILE A 90 3.36 -10.91 14.54
CA ILE A 90 2.42 -12.01 14.79
C ILE A 90 3.09 -13.37 14.54
N PHE A 91 3.87 -13.47 13.46
CA PHE A 91 4.57 -14.68 13.07
C PHE A 91 6.02 -14.72 13.59
N ARG A 92 6.39 -13.89 14.58
CA ARG A 92 7.76 -13.82 15.12
C ARG A 92 8.40 -15.19 15.45
N PRO A 93 7.68 -16.19 16.02
CA PRO A 93 8.26 -17.51 16.28
C PRO A 93 8.58 -18.31 15.01
N PHE A 94 8.04 -17.91 13.87
CA PHE A 94 8.08 -18.63 12.59
C PHE A 94 8.63 -17.70 11.50
N PRO A 95 9.94 -17.77 11.18
CA PRO A 95 10.51 -16.91 10.15
C PRO A 95 9.94 -17.25 8.76
N LEU A 96 9.02 -16.42 8.28
CA LEU A 96 8.36 -16.59 6.98
C LEU A 96 9.11 -15.82 5.88
N ASN A 97 9.55 -16.54 4.85
CA ASN A 97 9.97 -15.91 3.60
C ASN A 97 8.75 -15.56 2.73
N HIS A 98 8.96 -14.78 1.67
CA HIS A 98 7.91 -14.35 0.75
C HIS A 98 7.07 -15.51 0.19
N GLY A 99 7.71 -16.60 -0.25
CA GLY A 99 6.97 -17.73 -0.83
C GLY A 99 6.21 -18.55 0.20
N ALA A 100 6.77 -18.74 1.40
CA ALA A 100 6.05 -19.38 2.51
C ALA A 100 4.81 -18.57 2.91
N TRP A 101 4.94 -17.25 2.95
CA TRP A 101 3.81 -16.35 3.18
C TRP A 101 2.74 -16.47 2.09
N ASN A 102 3.12 -16.50 0.80
CA ASN A 102 2.17 -16.66 -0.30
C ASN A 102 1.43 -18.00 -0.24
N ILE A 103 2.10 -19.08 0.16
CA ILE A 103 1.45 -20.40 0.36
C ILE A 103 0.40 -20.32 1.47
N LEU A 104 0.71 -19.68 2.61
CA LEU A 104 -0.23 -19.50 3.71
C LEU A 104 -1.44 -18.65 3.27
N LEU A 105 -1.20 -17.56 2.54
CA LEU A 105 -2.27 -16.71 2.00
C LEU A 105 -3.16 -17.46 1.03
N PHE A 106 -2.57 -18.22 0.10
CA PHE A 106 -3.33 -19.04 -0.83
C PHE A 106 -4.19 -20.05 -0.06
N ALA A 107 -3.60 -20.79 0.88
CA ALA A 107 -4.31 -21.78 1.68
C ALA A 107 -5.45 -21.17 2.51
N PHE A 108 -5.29 -19.93 2.98
CA PHE A 108 -6.31 -19.17 3.71
C PHE A 108 -7.46 -18.74 2.80
N VAL A 109 -7.16 -18.24 1.60
CA VAL A 109 -8.18 -17.85 0.60
C VAL A 109 -8.96 -19.06 0.11
N THR A 110 -8.32 -20.22 -0.05
CA THR A 110 -8.97 -21.46 -0.47
C THR A 110 -9.57 -22.26 0.70
N GLN A 111 -9.66 -21.68 1.89
CA GLN A 111 -10.17 -22.38 3.06
C GLN A 111 -11.56 -23.00 2.76
N GLY A 112 -11.70 -24.30 3.03
CA GLY A 112 -12.92 -25.06 2.72
C GLY A 112 -12.88 -25.82 1.39
N SER A 113 -11.87 -25.56 0.55
CA SER A 113 -11.57 -26.37 -0.65
C SER A 113 -10.26 -27.13 -0.47
N ARG A 114 -10.18 -28.35 -1.02
CA ARG A 114 -8.92 -29.10 -1.08
C ARG A 114 -8.08 -28.57 -2.23
N PHE A 115 -6.78 -28.35 -2.01
CA PHE A 115 -5.81 -27.98 -3.04
C PHE A 115 -4.58 -28.88 -2.96
N SER A 116 -3.97 -29.19 -4.09
CA SER A 116 -2.80 -30.07 -4.16
C SER A 116 -1.51 -29.34 -3.80
N VAL A 117 -0.46 -30.10 -3.49
CA VAL A 117 0.91 -29.56 -3.39
C VAL A 117 1.33 -28.80 -4.68
N GLY A 118 0.85 -29.25 -5.84
CA GLY A 118 1.11 -28.59 -7.13
C GLY A 118 0.53 -27.17 -7.16
N ASP A 119 -0.72 -27.01 -6.68
CA ASP A 119 -1.40 -25.72 -6.61
C ASP A 119 -0.67 -24.77 -5.65
N ALA A 120 -0.30 -25.26 -4.46
CA ALA A 120 0.51 -24.50 -3.52
C ALA A 120 1.85 -24.03 -4.11
N CYS A 121 2.52 -24.89 -4.88
CA CYS A 121 3.76 -24.54 -5.56
C CYS A 121 3.53 -23.44 -6.61
N ALA A 122 2.47 -23.54 -7.41
CA ALA A 122 2.12 -22.56 -8.43
C ALA A 122 1.85 -21.16 -7.84
N HIS A 123 1.23 -21.10 -6.65
CA HIS A 123 0.93 -19.84 -5.96
C HIS A 123 2.07 -19.32 -5.07
N SER A 124 3.14 -20.09 -4.87
CA SER A 124 4.27 -19.67 -4.03
C SER A 124 5.11 -18.53 -4.66
N GLY A 125 5.13 -18.41 -5.98
CA GLY A 125 6.05 -17.52 -6.70
C GLY A 125 7.52 -17.99 -6.72
N LEU A 126 7.78 -19.25 -6.36
CA LEU A 126 9.12 -19.83 -6.28
C LEU A 126 9.29 -21.00 -7.28
N PRO A 127 10.53 -21.35 -7.69
CA PRO A 127 10.80 -22.60 -8.39
C PRO A 127 10.29 -23.80 -7.58
N ARG A 128 9.81 -24.84 -8.28
CA ARG A 128 9.09 -25.98 -7.66
C ARG A 128 9.84 -26.61 -6.48
N THR A 129 11.13 -26.92 -6.63
CA THR A 129 11.93 -27.55 -5.56
C THR A 129 12.08 -26.64 -4.34
N THR A 130 12.18 -25.33 -4.56
CA THR A 130 12.22 -24.33 -3.49
C THR A 130 10.87 -24.24 -2.78
N ALA A 131 9.76 -24.24 -3.54
CA ALA A 131 8.41 -24.22 -2.97
C ALA A 131 8.14 -25.45 -2.09
N LEU A 132 8.51 -26.64 -2.56
CA LEU A 132 8.39 -27.88 -1.77
C LEU A 132 9.15 -27.79 -0.45
N ARG A 133 10.39 -27.27 -0.46
CA ARG A 133 11.15 -27.06 0.77
C ARG A 133 10.42 -26.10 1.73
N ARG A 134 9.80 -25.04 1.22
CA ARG A 134 9.04 -24.09 2.05
C ARG A 134 7.79 -24.73 2.64
N ILE A 135 7.10 -25.59 1.91
CA ILE A 135 5.98 -26.38 2.44
C ILE A 135 6.46 -27.26 3.60
N SER A 136 7.58 -27.97 3.44
CA SER A 136 8.14 -28.78 4.53
C SER A 136 8.57 -27.96 5.75
N GLU A 137 9.10 -26.75 5.55
CA GLU A 137 9.41 -25.83 6.66
C GLU A 137 8.13 -25.37 7.39
N LEU A 138 7.04 -25.10 6.66
CA LEU A 138 5.75 -24.75 7.24
C LEU A 138 5.09 -25.92 7.98
N GLU A 139 5.23 -27.14 7.47
CA GLU A 139 4.81 -28.38 8.14
C GLU A 139 5.60 -28.58 9.44
N ALA A 140 6.94 -28.42 9.40
CA ALA A 140 7.80 -28.54 10.57
C ALA A 140 7.53 -27.45 11.63
N ALA A 141 7.14 -26.25 11.19
CA ALA A 141 6.71 -25.16 12.07
C ALA A 141 5.30 -25.37 12.68
N GLY A 142 4.58 -26.42 12.27
CA GLY A 142 3.21 -26.67 12.72
C GLY A 142 2.18 -25.68 12.16
N LEU A 143 2.52 -24.97 11.08
CA LEU A 143 1.60 -24.03 10.40
C LEU A 143 0.81 -24.71 9.29
N MET A 144 1.33 -25.80 8.74
CA MET A 144 0.61 -26.65 7.79
C MET A 144 0.56 -28.09 8.29
N SER A 145 -0.49 -28.80 7.92
CA SER A 145 -0.60 -30.24 8.07
C SER A 145 -0.82 -30.89 6.71
N ARG A 146 -0.41 -32.16 6.61
CA ARG A 146 -0.61 -32.97 5.43
C ARG A 146 -1.75 -33.94 5.67
N GLN A 147 -2.81 -33.85 4.87
CA GLN A 147 -3.88 -34.83 4.87
C GLN A 147 -3.64 -35.80 3.72
N THR A 148 -3.43 -37.08 4.05
CA THR A 148 -3.31 -38.14 3.04
C THR A 148 -4.68 -38.45 2.47
N ASN A 149 -4.76 -38.58 1.15
CA ASN A 149 -5.96 -39.07 0.50
C ASN A 149 -6.09 -40.59 0.68
N ASP A 150 -7.20 -41.04 1.25
CA ASP A 150 -7.49 -42.46 1.47
C ASP A 150 -7.64 -43.25 0.15
N PHE A 151 -7.98 -42.57 -0.95
CA PHE A 151 -8.18 -43.20 -2.27
C PHE A 151 -6.93 -43.13 -3.17
N ASP A 152 -6.05 -42.15 -2.97
CA ASP A 152 -4.80 -42.03 -3.72
C ASP A 152 -3.67 -41.45 -2.86
N ARG A 153 -2.85 -42.33 -2.29
CA ARG A 153 -1.71 -41.98 -1.41
C ARG A 153 -0.61 -41.18 -2.12
N ARG A 154 -0.70 -40.97 -3.44
CA ARG A 154 0.23 -40.12 -4.20
C ARG A 154 -0.17 -38.64 -4.15
N VAL A 155 -1.40 -38.34 -3.73
CA VAL A 155 -1.91 -36.97 -3.63
C VAL A 155 -2.01 -36.58 -2.17
N ASP A 156 -1.08 -35.74 -1.75
CA ASP A 156 -1.11 -35.06 -0.47
C ASP A 156 -1.93 -33.77 -0.59
N TRP A 157 -2.83 -33.56 0.37
CA TRP A 157 -3.62 -32.34 0.50
C TRP A 157 -3.07 -31.52 1.66
N PRO A 158 -2.29 -30.45 1.39
CA PRO A 158 -1.86 -29.56 2.45
C PRO A 158 -3.05 -28.78 3.01
N ALA A 159 -3.04 -28.54 4.31
CA ALA A 159 -4.06 -27.76 5.00
C ALA A 159 -3.43 -26.86 6.05
N LEU A 160 -4.09 -25.75 6.36
CA LEU A 160 -3.71 -24.91 7.50
C LEU A 160 -4.01 -25.65 8.81
N THR A 161 -3.10 -25.55 9.77
CA THR A 161 -3.38 -25.98 11.14
C THR A 161 -4.29 -24.98 11.85
N PRO A 162 -4.96 -25.38 12.96
CA PRO A 162 -5.74 -24.44 13.78
C PRO A 162 -4.90 -23.24 14.26
N LEU A 163 -3.62 -23.47 14.58
CA LEU A 163 -2.67 -22.41 14.95
C LEU A 163 -2.49 -21.40 13.82
N ALA A 164 -2.19 -21.88 12.61
CA ALA A 164 -2.00 -20.97 11.48
C ALA A 164 -3.27 -20.19 11.14
N LEU A 165 -4.43 -20.83 11.24
CA LEU A 165 -5.71 -20.18 11.02
C LEU A 165 -5.96 -19.04 12.03
N ASP A 166 -5.65 -19.26 13.31
CA ASP A 166 -5.78 -18.24 14.36
C ASP A 166 -4.82 -17.05 14.14
N LEU A 167 -3.55 -17.34 13.79
CA LEU A 167 -2.57 -16.31 13.49
C LEU A 167 -2.96 -15.46 12.27
N LEU A 168 -3.39 -16.11 11.17
CA LEU A 168 -3.87 -15.44 9.96
C LEU A 168 -5.12 -14.61 10.23
N THR A 169 -6.06 -15.16 11.02
CA THR A 169 -7.28 -14.44 11.41
C THR A 169 -6.94 -13.21 12.25
N THR A 170 -6.02 -13.33 13.20
CA THR A 170 -5.51 -12.20 13.99
C THR A 170 -4.83 -11.15 13.11
N TYR A 171 -4.04 -11.58 12.13
CA TYR A 171 -3.36 -10.67 11.20
C TYR A 171 -4.34 -9.83 10.36
N PHE A 172 -5.41 -10.45 9.85
CA PHE A 172 -6.41 -9.77 9.00
C PHE A 172 -7.52 -9.03 9.77
N LYS A 173 -7.76 -9.37 11.04
CA LYS A 173 -8.72 -8.63 11.89
C LYS A 173 -8.26 -7.22 12.26
N ALA A 174 -6.96 -6.94 12.13
CA ALA A 174 -6.36 -5.66 12.52
C ALA A 174 -6.31 -4.62 11.38
N ASP A 175 -6.92 -4.91 10.22
CA ASP A 175 -7.05 -3.99 9.07
C ASP A 175 -8.45 -3.36 8.98
#